data_AF-W1X599-F1
#
_entry.id   AF-W1X599-F1
#
_cell.length_a   1.000
_cell.length_b   1.000
_cell.length_c   1.000
_cell.angle_alpha   90.00
_cell.angle_beta   90.00
_cell.angle_gamma   90.00
#
_symmetry.space_group_name_H-M   'P 1'
#
loop_
_entity.id
_entity.type
_entity.pdbx_description
1 polymer ?
#
loop_
_entity_poly.entity_id
_entity_poly.type
_entity_poly.pdbx_seq_one_letter_code
_entity_poly.pdbx_strand_id
1 'polypeptide(L)' 'MNQNMQKKNQLIDIDPRPLHYQFIMELPETFEWEYLEEGPEVWRVAITKK' A
#
# COMPACT_ATOMS: atom_id res chain seq x y z
N MET A 1 -5.96 15.73 17.86
CA MET A 1 -5.78 14.27 17.79
C MET A 1 -7.11 13.66 17.36
N ASN A 2 -7.37 13.57 16.06
CA ASN A 2 -8.59 12.95 15.55
C ASN A 2 -8.24 11.71 14.74
N GLN A 3 -8.68 10.59 15.30
CA GLN A 3 -8.79 9.27 14.72
C GLN A 3 -9.56 9.38 13.40
N ASN A 4 -8.91 9.21 12.25
CA ASN A 4 -9.55 8.97 10.95
C ASN A 4 -8.53 8.45 9.94
N MET A 5 -7.72 7.45 10.31
CA MET A 5 -7.13 6.58 9.29
C MET A 5 -8.22 5.62 8.85
N GLN A 6 -9.07 6.08 7.93
CA GLN A 6 -10.02 5.23 7.23
C GLN A 6 -9.22 4.08 6.64
N LYS A 7 -9.42 2.85 7.15
CA LYS A 7 -9.00 1.63 6.48
C LYS A 7 -9.76 1.56 5.17
N LYS A 8 -9.21 2.22 4.15
CA LYS A 8 -9.77 2.27 2.81
C LYS A 8 -9.35 0.98 2.12
N ASN A 9 -10.09 -0.09 2.43
CA ASN A 9 -9.96 -1.37 1.76
C ASN A 9 -10.60 -1.25 0.36
N GLN A 10 -9.97 -0.47 -0.51
CA GLN A 10 -10.27 -0.50 -1.93
C GLN A 10 -9.59 -1.75 -2.47
N LEU A 11 -10.37 -2.83 -2.62
CA LEU A 11 -10.04 -3.88 -3.59
C LEU A 11 -10.01 -3.18 -4.94
N ILE A 12 -8.82 -2.78 -5.37
CA ILE A 12 -8.59 -2.41 -6.75
C ILE A 12 -8.02 -3.67 -7.40
N ASP A 13 -8.67 -4.18 -8.43
CA ASP A 13 -8.10 -5.12 -9.41
C ASP A 13 -6.88 -4.53 -10.15
N ILE A 14 -6.30 -3.46 -9.61
CA ILE A 14 -5.31 -2.60 -10.20
C ILE A 14 -4.04 -2.81 -9.38
N ASP A 15 -2.99 -3.14 -10.12
CA ASP A 15 -1.62 -3.23 -9.69
C ASP A 15 -1.26 -2.29 -8.52
N PRO A 16 -0.60 -2.77 -7.45
CA PRO A 16 -0.29 -1.98 -6.25
C PRO A 16 0.80 -0.91 -6.45
N ARG A 17 1.49 -0.87 -7.60
CA ARG A 17 2.57 0.09 -7.88
C ARG A 17 2.15 1.57 -7.74
N PRO A 18 1.01 2.04 -8.27
CA PRO A 18 0.59 3.44 -8.12
C PRO A 18 0.38 3.83 -6.65
N LEU A 19 -0.16 2.90 -5.85
CA LEU A 19 -0.33 3.11 -4.42
C LEU A 19 1.02 3.21 -3.71
N HIS A 20 1.96 2.32 -4.05
CA HIS A 20 3.33 2.39 -3.54
C HIS A 20 4.00 3.74 -3.83
N TYR A 21 3.89 4.25 -5.07
CA TYR A 21 4.44 5.57 -5.42
C TYR A 21 3.82 6.70 -4.61
N GLN A 22 2.50 6.68 -4.40
CA GLN A 22 1.83 7.68 -3.57
C GLN A 22 2.36 7.66 -2.13
N PHE A 23 2.52 6.48 -1.53
CA PHE A 23 3.06 6.35 -0.18
C PHE A 23 4.49 6.87 -0.06
N ILE A 24 5.36 6.60 -1.05
CA ILE A 24 6.73 7.13 -1.04
C ILE A 24 6.74 8.67 -1.19
N MET A 25 5.83 9.23 -2.00
CA MET A 25 5.76 10.67 -2.22
C MET A 25 5.23 11.42 -0.99
N GLU A 26 4.18 10.91 -0.35
CA GLU A 26 3.54 11.58 0.78
C GLU A 26 4.24 11.29 2.12
N LEU A 27 4.83 10.10 2.27
CA LEU A 27 5.38 9.59 3.53
C LEU A 27 6.71 8.86 3.28
N PRO A 28 7.75 9.57 2.79
CA PRO A 28 9.05 8.97 2.50
C PRO A 28 9.64 8.31 3.74
N GLU A 29 10.29 7.16 3.52
CA GLU A 29 11.01 6.37 4.53
C GLU A 29 10.20 5.92 5.76
N THR A 30 8.89 6.16 5.78
CA THR A 30 8.01 5.83 6.90
C THR A 30 7.49 4.40 6.81
N PHE A 31 7.38 3.87 5.59
CA PHE A 31 6.86 2.54 5.32
C PHE A 31 7.83 1.74 4.45
N GLU A 32 7.91 0.45 4.73
CA GLU A 32 8.53 -0.55 3.88
C GLU A 32 7.46 -1.29 3.09
N TRP A 33 7.80 -1.62 1.85
CA TRP A 33 6.89 -2.26 0.90
C TRP A 33 7.51 -3.56 0.40
N GLU A 34 6.83 -4.67 0.64
CA GLU A 34 7.27 -6.00 0.23
C GLU A 34 6.17 -6.67 -0.60
N TYR A 35 6.54 -7.22 -1.75
CA TYR A 35 5.62 -7.99 -2.58
C TYR A 35 5.60 -9.43 -2.09
N LEU A 36 4.42 -9.91 -1.70
CA LEU A 36 4.19 -11.28 -1.28
C LEU A 36 3.62 -12.15 -2.41
N GLU A 37 2.86 -11.53 -3.32
CA GLU A 37 2.27 -12.19 -4.48
C GLU A 37 2.10 -11.17 -5.61
N GLU A 38 2.58 -11.50 -6.81
CA GLU A 38 2.50 -10.67 -8.00
C GLU A 38 1.47 -11.28 -8.97
N GLY A 39 0.54 -10.48 -9.49
CA GLY A 39 -0.63 -10.93 -10.25
C GLY A 39 -0.32 -11.50 -11.64
N PRO A 40 -1.36 -11.94 -12.40
CA PRO A 40 -2.56 -11.14 -12.69
C PRO A 40 -3.84 -11.49 -11.91
N GLU A 41 -3.91 -12.68 -11.29
CA GLU A 41 -5.13 -13.10 -10.57
C GLU A 41 -5.26 -12.43 -9.20
N VAL A 42 -4.14 -12.30 -8.47
CA VAL A 42 -4.12 -11.72 -7.13
C VAL A 42 -2.80 -10.96 -6.92
N TRP A 43 -2.89 -9.79 -6.31
CA TRP A 43 -1.74 -9.04 -5.83
C TRP A 43 -1.76 -9.00 -4.30
N ARG A 44 -0.62 -9.32 -3.66
CA ARG A 44 -0.46 -9.15 -2.20
C ARG A 44 0.82 -8.42 -1.90
N VAL A 45 0.71 -7.41 -1.04
CA VAL A 45 1.83 -6.61 -0.56
C VAL A 45 1.75 -6.54 0.95
N ALA A 46 2.90 -6.67 1.61
CA ALA A 46 3.06 -6.34 3.01
C ALA A 46 3.55 -4.90 3.11
N ILE A 47 2.89 -4.13 3.97
CA ILE A 47 3.25 -2.74 4.26
C ILE A 47 3.59 -2.69 5.75
N THR A 48 4.85 -2.43 6.06
CA THR A 48 5.34 -2.34 7.43
C THR A 48 5.70 -0.90 7.73
N LYS A 49 5.23 -0.38 8.86
CA LYS A 49 5.66 0.94 9.34
C LYS A 49 6.99 0.78 10.09
N LYS A 50 7.98 1.62 9.78
CA LYS A 50 9.22 1.71 10.58
C LYS A 50 8.96 2.33 11.96
#